data_AF-A0A914G8A0-F1
#
_entry.id   AF-A0A914G8A0-F1
#
_cell.length_a   1.000
_cell.length_b   1.000
_cell.length_c   1.000
_cell.angle_alpha   90.00
_cell.angle_beta   90.00
_cell.angle_gamma   90.00
#
_symmetry.space_group_name_H-M   'P 1'
#
loop_
_entity.id
_entity.type
_entity.pdbx_description
1 polymer ?
#
loop_
_entity_poly.entity_id
_entity_poly.type
_entity_poly.pdbx_seq_one_letter_code
_entity_poly.pdbx_strand_id
1 'polypeptide(L)'
;MILRIFFGIFLFSSSTFAWFYGRPDPGSTTQGGVWPLPWSINYSNNDSYAINPSTFQFNSWQSGCSIIDKALQRYKKLAFPGYSNSSSAVQYSTKANSIVSVTVTVKKGCNNDYPQFGMDES
;
A
#
# COMPACT_ATOMS: atom_id res chain seq x y z
N MET A 1 -26.78 43.36 44.51
CA MET A 1 -26.58 41.94 44.14
C MET A 1 -25.49 41.90 43.07
N ILE A 2 -24.27 41.49 43.41
CA ILE A 2 -23.10 41.56 42.52
C ILE A 2 -23.02 40.24 41.73
N LEU A 3 -23.26 40.31 40.42
CA LEU A 3 -23.16 39.17 39.51
C LEU A 3 -21.69 38.97 39.12
N ARG A 4 -21.06 37.88 39.58
CA ARG A 4 -19.70 37.51 39.18
C ARG A 4 -19.76 36.52 38.01
N ILE A 5 -19.33 36.97 36.84
CA ILE A 5 -19.21 36.13 35.64
C ILE A 5 -17.85 35.43 35.71
N PHE A 6 -17.86 34.11 35.88
CA PHE A 6 -16.65 33.29 35.78
C PHE A 6 -16.36 33.02 34.30
N PHE A 7 -15.28 33.61 33.78
CA PHE A 7 -14.76 33.30 32.45
C PHE A 7 -13.95 32.00 32.54
N GLY A 8 -14.58 30.88 32.18
CA GLY A 8 -13.91 29.58 32.08
C GLY A 8 -13.03 29.53 30.83
N ILE A 9 -11.71 29.54 31.01
CA ILE A 9 -10.76 29.32 29.92
C ILE A 9 -10.78 27.81 29.59
N PHE A 10 -11.47 27.43 28.51
CA PHE A 10 -11.32 26.11 27.92
C PHE A 10 -9.98 26.04 27.20
N LEU A 11 -8.98 25.46 27.87
CA LEU A 11 -7.72 25.09 27.23
C LEU A 11 -7.98 23.88 26.32
N PHE A 12 -8.10 24.13 25.02
CA PHE A 12 -7.99 23.08 24.01
C PHE A 12 -6.52 22.67 23.91
N SER A 13 -6.15 21.57 24.56
CA SER A 13 -4.87 20.91 24.32
C SER A 13 -4.89 20.29 22.93
N SER A 14 -4.40 21.02 21.93
CA SER A 14 -4.10 20.44 20.62
C SER A 14 -2.87 19.54 20.76
N SER A 15 -3.08 18.24 20.93
CA SER A 15 -2.03 17.24 20.80
C SER A 15 -1.57 17.22 19.34
N THR A 16 -0.55 18.00 19.00
CA THR A 16 0.15 17.86 17.73
C THR A 16 0.92 16.54 17.81
N PHE A 17 0.37 15.46 17.26
CA PHE A 17 1.11 14.23 17.02
C PHE A 17 2.11 14.50 15.89
N ALA A 18 3.18 15.20 16.23
CA ALA A 18 4.30 15.43 15.34
C ALA A 18 5.12 14.15 15.27
N TRP A 19 4.71 13.18 14.46
CA TRP A 19 5.64 12.15 14.04
C TRP A 19 5.31 11.63 12.62
N PHE A 20 6.28 11.91 11.74
CA PHE A 20 6.52 11.56 10.33
C PHE A 20 5.36 11.05 9.45
N TYR A 21 4.89 11.91 8.54
CA TYR A 21 3.96 11.61 7.44
C TYR A 21 2.63 10.92 7.84
N GLY A 22 2.04 11.33 8.96
CA GLY A 22 0.62 11.04 9.26
C GLY A 22 0.32 9.63 9.78
N ARG A 23 1.29 8.95 10.39
CA ARG A 23 1.02 7.69 11.11
C ARG A 23 0.82 7.97 12.63
N PRO A 24 0.58 6.93 13.46
CA PRO A 24 0.76 6.95 14.92
C PRO A 24 2.00 6.19 15.46
N ASP A 25 2.55 5.22 14.71
CA ASP A 25 3.76 4.45 15.05
C ASP A 25 4.49 3.90 13.78
N PRO A 26 5.79 3.53 13.84
CA PRO A 26 6.56 3.08 12.67
C PRO A 26 6.11 1.73 12.07
N GLY A 27 5.33 0.93 12.81
CA GLY A 27 4.73 -0.32 12.33
C GLY A 27 3.37 -0.13 11.64
N SER A 28 2.74 1.04 11.80
CA SER A 28 1.47 1.35 11.15
C SER A 28 1.59 1.51 9.63
N THR A 29 0.52 1.22 8.91
CA THR A 29 0.42 1.49 7.47
C THR A 29 0.29 2.98 7.21
N THR A 30 0.83 3.46 6.09
CA THR A 30 0.66 4.86 5.69
C THR A 30 -0.78 5.14 5.32
N GLN A 31 -1.26 6.33 5.68
CA GLN A 31 -2.53 6.85 5.18
C GLN A 31 -2.24 7.77 4.00
N GLY A 32 -2.52 7.27 2.78
CA GLY A 32 -2.54 8.10 1.57
C GLY A 32 -1.20 8.34 0.83
N GLY A 33 -0.10 7.66 1.19
CA GLY A 33 1.19 7.85 0.50
C GLY A 33 2.15 6.65 0.53
N VAL A 34 3.09 6.61 -0.41
CA VAL A 34 4.14 5.56 -0.51
C VAL A 34 5.20 5.75 0.57
N TRP A 35 5.72 4.65 1.10
CA TRP A 35 6.78 4.66 2.10
C TRP A 35 7.70 3.42 2.04
N PRO A 36 9.03 3.56 2.22
CA PRO A 36 9.80 4.82 2.26
C PRO A 36 9.61 5.63 0.99
N LEU A 37 9.96 6.93 1.04
CA LEU A 37 9.82 7.76 -0.15
C LEU A 37 10.78 7.24 -1.24
N PRO A 38 10.29 6.89 -2.45
CA PRO A 38 11.16 6.45 -3.53
C PRO A 38 12.16 7.55 -3.93
N TRP A 39 13.30 7.14 -4.48
CA TRP A 39 14.29 8.10 -5.02
C TRP A 39 13.69 9.02 -6.09
N SER A 40 12.77 8.51 -6.90
CA SER A 40 12.03 9.26 -7.90
C SER A 40 10.60 8.74 -8.00
N ILE A 41 9.63 9.65 -8.09
CA ILE A 41 8.23 9.33 -8.30
C ILE A 41 7.63 10.26 -9.34
N ASN A 42 6.90 9.69 -10.30
CA ASN A 42 6.16 10.43 -11.30
C ASN A 42 4.70 9.97 -11.21
N TYR A 43 3.82 10.91 -10.86
CA TYR A 43 2.39 10.68 -10.79
C TYR A 43 1.76 11.11 -12.11
N SER A 44 0.87 10.28 -12.67
CA SER A 44 -0.03 10.80 -13.70
C SER A 44 -0.97 11.81 -13.07
N ASN A 45 -1.12 12.97 -13.71
CA ASN A 45 -1.85 14.10 -13.15
C ASN A 45 -3.37 13.89 -13.13
N ASN A 46 -3.92 12.95 -13.92
CA ASN A 46 -5.38 12.76 -14.06
C ASN A 46 -5.85 11.33 -14.39
N ASP A 47 -4.96 10.33 -14.47
CA ASP A 47 -5.37 8.98 -14.81
C ASP A 47 -5.68 8.15 -13.55
N SER A 48 -6.95 7.81 -13.37
CA SER A 48 -7.37 6.82 -12.38
C SER A 48 -7.75 5.53 -13.07
N TYR A 49 -7.01 4.46 -12.76
CA TYR A 49 -7.30 3.13 -13.26
C TYR A 49 -8.12 2.34 -12.25
N ALA A 50 -9.09 1.57 -12.74
CA ALA A 50 -9.82 0.63 -11.91
C ALA A 50 -9.05 -0.69 -11.82
N ILE A 51 -9.13 -1.37 -10.68
CA ILE A 51 -8.60 -2.73 -10.55
C ILE A 51 -9.72 -3.62 -10.04
N ASN A 52 -9.96 -4.71 -10.75
CA ASN A 52 -10.90 -5.74 -10.32
C ASN A 52 -10.13 -6.84 -9.56
N PRO A 53 -10.36 -7.03 -8.25
CA PRO A 53 -9.67 -8.05 -7.47
C PRO A 53 -9.87 -9.47 -8.00
N SER A 54 -11.00 -9.78 -8.64
CA SER A 54 -11.29 -11.13 -9.13
C SER A 54 -10.52 -11.54 -10.38
N THR A 55 -10.17 -10.56 -11.23
CA THR A 55 -9.46 -10.83 -12.49
C THR A 55 -8.01 -10.36 -12.46
N PHE A 56 -7.65 -9.45 -11.53
CA PHE A 56 -6.30 -8.89 -11.48
C PHE A 56 -5.25 -9.93 -11.10
N GLN A 57 -4.11 -9.95 -11.79
CA GLN A 57 -3.02 -10.89 -11.54
C GLN A 57 -1.66 -10.20 -11.41
N PHE A 58 -0.87 -10.67 -10.45
CA PHE A 58 0.56 -10.40 -10.41
C PHE A 58 1.29 -11.53 -11.12
N ASN A 59 2.14 -11.19 -12.08
CA ASN A 59 2.91 -12.14 -12.85
C ASN A 59 4.40 -11.99 -12.55
N SER A 60 5.13 -13.10 -12.52
CA SER A 60 6.59 -13.10 -12.53
C SER A 60 7.07 -13.34 -13.97
N TRP A 61 7.99 -12.50 -14.45
CA TRP A 61 8.65 -12.76 -15.74
C TRP A 61 9.55 -14.01 -15.67
N GLN A 62 10.19 -14.21 -14.52
CA GLN A 62 11.10 -15.33 -14.29
C GLN A 62 10.34 -16.54 -13.73
N SER A 63 10.26 -17.62 -14.51
CA SER A 63 9.70 -18.89 -14.05
C SER A 63 10.62 -19.58 -13.03
N GLY A 64 10.04 -20.28 -12.06
CA GLY A 64 10.77 -21.10 -11.10
C GLY A 64 11.33 -20.36 -9.88
N CYS A 65 10.94 -19.10 -9.65
CA CYS A 65 11.42 -18.29 -8.53
C CYS A 65 10.43 -18.26 -7.36
N SER A 66 10.48 -19.30 -6.52
CA SER A 66 9.48 -19.50 -5.45
C SER A 66 9.35 -18.33 -4.45
N ILE A 67 10.44 -17.60 -4.20
CA ILE A 67 10.43 -16.41 -3.32
C ILE A 67 9.56 -15.32 -3.92
N ILE A 68 9.70 -15.06 -5.22
CA ILE A 68 8.91 -14.06 -5.93
C ILE A 68 7.46 -14.53 -6.02
N ASP A 69 7.21 -15.79 -6.38
CA ASP A 69 5.85 -16.32 -6.48
C ASP A 69 5.08 -16.19 -5.15
N LYS A 70 5.72 -16.54 -4.03
CA LYS A 70 5.15 -16.37 -2.68
C LYS A 70 4.96 -14.89 -2.31
N ALA A 71 5.88 -14.01 -2.72
CA ALA A 71 5.75 -12.58 -2.50
C ALA A 71 4.55 -12.00 -3.26
N LEU A 72 4.37 -12.34 -4.54
CA LEU A 72 3.24 -11.88 -5.35
C LEU A 72 1.90 -12.36 -4.78
N GLN A 73 1.83 -13.61 -4.31
CA GLN A 73 0.65 -14.12 -3.60
C GLN A 73 0.34 -13.33 -2.32
N ARG A 74 1.37 -12.98 -1.54
CA ARG A 74 1.22 -12.16 -0.33
C ARG A 74 0.73 -10.75 -0.68
N TYR A 75 1.34 -10.10 -1.67
CA TYR A 75 0.96 -8.75 -2.09
C TYR A 75 -0.45 -8.67 -2.66
N LYS A 76 -0.94 -9.73 -3.33
CA LYS A 76 -2.34 -9.81 -3.74
C LYS A 76 -3.30 -9.69 -2.55
N LYS A 77 -2.98 -10.36 -1.42
CA LYS A 77 -3.79 -10.29 -0.19
C LYS A 77 -3.69 -8.91 0.48
N LEU A 78 -2.51 -8.30 0.48
CA LEU A 78 -2.31 -6.97 1.05
C LEU A 78 -2.99 -5.87 0.24
N ALA A 79 -2.99 -5.97 -1.09
CA ALA A 79 -3.68 -5.02 -1.97
C ALA A 79 -5.20 -5.10 -1.85
N PHE A 80 -5.75 -6.28 -1.53
CA PHE A 80 -7.19 -6.53 -1.44
C PHE A 80 -7.56 -7.31 -0.15
N PRO A 81 -7.40 -6.72 1.04
CA PRO A 81 -7.54 -7.43 2.32
C PRO A 81 -8.95 -7.97 2.59
N GLY A 82 -9.98 -7.39 1.96
CA GLY A 82 -11.37 -7.86 2.04
C GLY A 82 -11.82 -8.78 0.88
N TYR A 83 -10.93 -9.09 -0.06
CA TYR A 83 -11.27 -9.96 -1.19
C TYR A 83 -11.20 -11.44 -0.78
N SER A 84 -12.29 -12.16 -0.99
CA SER A 84 -12.32 -13.62 -0.87
C SER A 84 -13.04 -14.23 -2.07
N ASN A 85 -12.54 -15.36 -2.57
CA ASN A 85 -13.13 -16.08 -3.70
C ASN A 85 -14.51 -16.69 -3.36
N SER A 86 -14.86 -16.74 -2.07
CA SER A 86 -16.13 -17.28 -1.54
C SER A 86 -17.21 -16.21 -1.35
N SER A 87 -16.91 -14.93 -1.59
CA SER A 87 -17.88 -13.84 -1.47
C SER A 87 -18.70 -13.68 -2.74
N SER A 88 -19.65 -14.57 -3.00
CA SER A 88 -20.58 -14.54 -4.15
C SER A 88 -21.44 -13.27 -4.25
N ALA A 89 -21.35 -12.34 -3.29
CA ALA A 89 -22.17 -11.14 -3.19
C ALA A 89 -21.48 -9.84 -3.65
N VAL A 90 -20.16 -9.81 -3.87
CA VAL A 90 -19.46 -8.57 -4.27
C VAL A 90 -19.23 -8.57 -5.77
N GLN A 91 -20.06 -7.82 -6.50
CA GLN A 91 -19.89 -7.58 -7.94
C GLN A 91 -18.87 -6.45 -8.14
N TYR A 92 -17.70 -6.80 -8.69
CA TYR A 92 -16.66 -5.82 -9.02
C TYR A 92 -16.90 -5.25 -10.41
N SER A 93 -16.76 -3.93 -10.55
CA SER A 93 -16.98 -3.23 -11.82
C SER A 93 -15.93 -3.60 -12.87
N THR A 94 -16.37 -3.95 -14.07
CA THR A 94 -15.55 -4.18 -15.26
C THR A 94 -15.44 -2.89 -16.08
N LYS A 95 -14.77 -1.86 -15.54
CA LYS A 95 -14.53 -0.59 -16.27
C LYS A 95 -13.54 -0.77 -17.42
N ALA A 96 -13.71 0.06 -18.46
CA ALA A 96 -12.88 0.08 -19.67
C ALA A 96 -11.40 0.41 -19.42
N ASN A 97 -11.09 1.22 -18.40
CA ASN A 97 -9.71 1.56 -18.00
C ASN A 97 -9.26 0.72 -16.80
N SER A 98 -9.32 -0.60 -16.94
CA SER A 98 -8.92 -1.51 -15.87
C SER A 98 -7.53 -2.09 -16.09
N ILE A 99 -6.71 -2.06 -15.03
CA ILE A 99 -5.44 -2.79 -15.03
C ILE A 99 -5.77 -4.24 -14.70
N VAL A 100 -5.37 -5.14 -15.61
CA VAL A 100 -5.62 -6.59 -15.48
C VAL A 100 -4.41 -7.30 -14.88
N SER A 101 -3.20 -6.85 -15.16
CA SER A 101 -2.01 -7.47 -14.60
C SER A 101 -0.85 -6.51 -14.43
N VAL A 102 0.04 -6.88 -13.49
CA VAL A 102 1.35 -6.26 -13.30
C VAL A 102 2.39 -7.38 -13.36
N THR A 103 3.37 -7.22 -14.24
CA THR A 103 4.48 -8.18 -14.38
C THR A 103 5.70 -7.63 -13.64
N VAL A 104 6.23 -8.43 -12.72
CA VAL A 104 7.45 -8.14 -11.98
C VAL A 104 8.62 -8.88 -12.64
N THR A 105 9.66 -8.12 -12.98
CA THR A 105 10.87 -8.64 -13.61
C THR A 105 12.03 -8.50 -12.66
N VAL A 106 12.65 -9.63 -12.30
CA VAL A 106 13.84 -9.68 -11.46
C VAL A 106 14.98 -10.19 -12.31
N LYS A 107 16.04 -9.38 -12.48
CA LYS A 107 17.15 -9.71 -13.39
C LYS A 107 18.05 -10.83 -12.86
N LYS A 108 18.25 -10.89 -11.54
CA LYS A 108 19.15 -11.84 -10.83
C LYS A 108 18.63 -12.06 -9.40
N GLY A 109 19.04 -13.15 -8.74
CA GLY A 109 18.70 -13.41 -7.33
C GLY A 109 17.60 -14.46 -7.10
N CYS A 110 17.25 -15.23 -8.13
CA CYS A 110 16.41 -16.43 -8.00
C CYS A 110 17.26 -17.69 -7.83
N ASN A 111 18.24 -17.63 -6.94
CA ASN A 111 19.06 -18.74 -6.47
C ASN A 111 18.68 -19.09 -5.02
N ASN A 112 19.28 -20.14 -4.46
CA ASN A 112 19.09 -20.52 -3.06
C ASN A 112 20.06 -19.78 -2.11
N ASP A 113 20.72 -18.74 -2.60
CA ASP A 113 21.68 -17.97 -1.82
C ASP A 113 20.96 -16.91 -0.98
N TYR A 114 21.58 -16.53 0.13
CA TYR A 114 21.06 -15.46 0.97
C TYR A 114 21.39 -14.09 0.39
N PRO A 115 20.56 -13.06 0.66
CA PRO A 115 20.90 -11.68 0.38
C PRO A 115 22.24 -11.30 1.03
N GLN A 116 23.09 -10.61 0.29
CA GLN A 116 24.40 -10.14 0.74
C GLN A 116 24.52 -8.63 0.54
N PHE A 117 25.42 -8.01 1.30
CA PHE A 117 25.78 -6.61 1.10
C PHE A 117 26.30 -6.39 -0.33
N GLY A 118 25.79 -5.36 -1.00
CA GLY A 118 26.12 -5.05 -2.39
C GLY A 118 25.25 -5.74 -3.43
N MET A 119 24.18 -6.45 -3.03
CA MET A 119 23.15 -6.91 -3.95
C MET A 119 22.27 -5.77 -4.45
N ASP A 120 21.70 -5.97 -5.63
CA ASP A 120 20.82 -5.02 -6.30
C ASP A 120 19.39 -5.13 -5.75
N GLU A 121 18.91 -4.06 -5.10
CA GLU A 121 17.54 -3.90 -4.60
C GLU A 121 16.76 -2.82 -5.39
N SER A 122 17.26 -2.41 -6.57
CA SER A 122 16.62 -1.39 -7.41
C SER A 122 15.42 -1.88 -8.23
#